data_AF-I6QW26-F1
#
_entry.id   AF-I6QW26-F1
#
_cell.length_a   1.000
_cell.length_b   1.000
_cell.length_c   1.000
_cell.angle_alpha   90.00
_cell.angle_beta   90.00
_cell.angle_gamma   90.00
#
_symmetry.space_group_name_H-M   'P 1'
#
loop_
_entity.id
_entity.type
_entity.pdbx_description
1 polymer ?
#
loop_
_entity_poly.entity_id
_entity_poly.type
_entity_poly.pdbx_seq_one_letter_code
_entity_poly.pdbx_strand_id
1 'polypeptide(L)'
;AEHELNCSTSTVRMVASSKANLFASAAAGVCALWGPLHGGANQAVIDMLNEIRRSGDDGRRFIEAAKDKNSGKKLMGFGHPV
;
A
#
# COMPACT_ATOMS: atom_id res chain seq x y z
N ALA A 1 3.47 -13.78 9.74
CA ALA A 1 4.37 -12.81 9.08
C ALA A 1 4.25 -11.49 9.85
N GLU A 2 5.37 -10.92 10.25
CA GLU A 2 5.48 -9.69 11.06
C GLU A 2 6.36 -8.71 10.28
N HIS A 3 6.08 -7.41 10.36
CA HIS A 3 6.82 -6.36 9.67
C HIS A 3 7.08 -5.19 10.64
N GLU A 4 7.64 -5.55 11.81
CA GLU A 4 8.05 -4.69 12.92
C GLU A 4 7.01 -3.60 13.28
N LEU A 5 7.43 -2.33 13.36
CA LEU A 5 6.61 -1.20 13.81
C LEU A 5 5.99 -0.42 12.64
N ASN A 6 5.44 -1.13 11.65
CA ASN A 6 4.66 -0.50 10.58
C ASN A 6 3.40 0.21 11.11
N CYS A 7 2.71 0.96 10.25
CA CYS A 7 1.54 1.76 10.59
C CYS A 7 0.47 0.95 11.36
N SER A 8 0.03 -0.20 10.84
CA SER A 8 -1.01 -1.01 11.49
C SER A 8 -0.54 -1.58 12.83
N THR A 9 0.70 -2.07 12.93
CA THR A 9 1.23 -2.58 14.20
C THR A 9 1.31 -1.47 15.25
N SER A 10 1.75 -0.28 14.86
CA SER A 10 1.78 0.90 15.74
C SER A 10 0.39 1.35 16.18
N THR A 11 -0.61 1.32 15.29
CA THR A 11 -2.02 1.60 15.63
C THR A 11 -2.57 0.62 16.66
N VAL A 12 -2.33 -0.69 16.49
CA VAL A 12 -2.76 -1.71 17.46
C VAL A 12 -2.18 -1.40 18.85
N ARG A 13 -0.88 -1.09 18.93
CA ARG A 13 -0.20 -0.75 20.19
C ARG A 13 -0.78 0.52 20.82
N MET A 14 -1.03 1.55 20.01
CA MET A 14 -1.57 2.82 20.50
C MET A 14 -2.97 2.64 21.09
N VAL A 15 -3.87 1.94 20.39
CA VAL A 15 -5.22 1.67 20.90
C VAL A 15 -5.18 0.77 22.14
N ALA A 16 -4.39 -0.30 22.12
CA ALA A 16 -4.26 -1.22 23.26
C ALA A 16 -3.70 -0.55 24.53
N SER A 17 -2.87 0.51 24.39
CA SER A 17 -2.29 1.22 25.54
C SER A 17 -3.33 1.85 26.47
N SER A 18 -4.54 2.13 25.96
CA SER A 18 -5.68 2.61 26.74
C SER A 18 -6.41 1.52 27.53
N LYS A 19 -5.93 0.27 27.49
CA LYS A 19 -6.62 -0.94 27.96
C LYS A 19 -7.92 -1.23 27.20
N ALA A 20 -7.98 -0.83 25.93
CA ALA A 20 -9.07 -1.20 25.04
C ALA A 20 -9.18 -2.72 24.89
N ASN A 21 -10.39 -3.19 24.58
CA ASN A 21 -10.66 -4.61 24.33
C ASN A 21 -9.80 -5.13 23.16
N LEU A 22 -9.30 -6.38 23.28
CA LEU A 22 -8.43 -7.01 22.29
C LEU A 22 -9.01 -6.99 20.87
N PHE A 23 -10.30 -7.29 20.71
CA PHE A 23 -10.97 -7.28 19.40
C PHE A 23 -11.01 -5.86 18.82
N ALA A 24 -11.22 -4.84 19.65
CA ALA A 24 -11.20 -3.45 19.21
C ALA A 24 -9.80 -3.00 18.79
N SER A 25 -8.76 -3.39 19.53
CA SER A 25 -7.36 -3.11 19.17
C SER A 25 -6.96 -3.77 17.86
N ALA A 26 -7.34 -5.04 17.66
CA ALA A 26 -7.10 -5.75 16.41
C ALA A 26 -7.86 -5.13 15.23
N ALA A 27 -9.14 -4.78 15.42
CA ALA A 27 -9.96 -4.12 14.40
C ALA A 27 -9.34 -2.77 13.96
N ALA A 28 -8.78 -1.99 14.90
CA ALA A 28 -8.09 -0.75 14.56
C ALA A 28 -6.86 -0.99 13.67
N GLY A 29 -6.11 -2.07 13.92
CA GLY A 29 -5.01 -2.51 13.05
C GLY A 29 -5.46 -2.86 11.63
N VAL A 30 -6.59 -3.57 11.50
CA VAL A 30 -7.19 -3.90 10.20
C VAL A 30 -7.61 -2.65 9.45
N CYS A 31 -8.24 -1.69 10.13
CA CYS A 31 -8.61 -0.41 9.52
C CYS A 31 -7.40 0.38 9.04
N ALA A 32 -6.31 0.41 9.83
CA ALA A 32 -5.06 1.04 9.43
C ALA A 32 -4.41 0.33 8.23
N LEU A 33 -4.44 -1.00 8.20
CA LEU A 33 -3.94 -1.80 7.08
C LEU A 33 -4.73 -1.56 5.80
N TRP A 34 -6.04 -1.34 5.88
CA TRP A 34 -6.86 -1.11 4.69
C TRP A 34 -6.52 0.19 3.93
N GLY A 35 -5.81 1.12 4.56
CA GLY A 35 -5.40 2.37 3.92
C GLY A 35 -4.65 2.16 2.59
N PRO A 36 -4.86 3.03 1.59
CA PRO A 36 -4.26 2.89 0.25
C PRO A 36 -2.73 2.94 0.26
N LEU A 37 -2.14 3.61 1.26
CA LEU A 37 -0.69 3.72 1.43
C LEU A 37 -0.09 2.61 2.30
N HIS A 38 -0.93 1.69 2.82
CA HIS A 38 -0.50 0.54 3.58
C HIS A 38 -0.87 -0.75 2.81
N GLY A 39 -1.87 -1.50 3.23
CA GLY A 39 -2.30 -2.74 2.56
C GLY A 39 -2.99 -2.54 1.21
N GLY A 40 -3.49 -1.34 0.91
CA GLY A 40 -4.08 -1.03 -0.39
C GLY A 40 -3.08 -0.92 -1.54
N ALA A 41 -1.78 -0.86 -1.26
CA ALA A 41 -0.73 -0.78 -2.28
C ALA A 41 -0.77 -1.98 -3.25
N ASN A 42 -1.15 -3.17 -2.76
CA ASN A 42 -1.27 -4.37 -3.58
C ASN A 42 -2.36 -4.23 -4.65
N GLN A 43 -3.51 -3.63 -4.30
CA GLN A 43 -4.58 -3.38 -5.27
C GLN A 43 -4.11 -2.42 -6.36
N ALA A 44 -3.37 -1.37 -5.97
CA ALA A 44 -2.82 -0.42 -6.93
C ALA A 44 -1.81 -1.07 -7.92
N VAL A 45 -1.06 -2.09 -7.49
CA VAL A 45 -0.22 -2.89 -8.41
C VAL A 45 -1.08 -3.64 -9.43
N ILE A 46 -2.16 -4.29 -8.98
CA ILE A 46 -3.07 -5.03 -9.86
C ILE A 46 -3.72 -4.08 -10.87
N ASP A 47 -4.20 -2.92 -10.42
CA ASP A 47 -4.85 -1.93 -11.28
C ASP A 47 -3.89 -1.36 -12.33
N MET A 48 -2.64 -1.10 -11.93
CA MET A 48 -1.56 -0.69 -12.84
C MET A 48 -1.29 -1.76 -13.91
N LEU A 49 -1.13 -3.02 -13.52
CA LEU A 49 -0.89 -4.12 -14.47
C LEU A 49 -2.07 -4.33 -15.42
N ASN A 50 -3.30 -4.17 -14.92
CA ASN A 50 -4.51 -4.22 -15.74
C ASN A 50 -4.61 -3.04 -16.72
N GLU A 51 -4.13 -1.85 -16.37
CA GLU A 51 -4.04 -0.69 -17.27
C GLU A 51 -3.04 -0.96 -18.41
N ILE A 52 -1.84 -1.44 -18.06
CA ILE A 52 -0.80 -1.82 -19.03
C ILE A 52 -1.35 -2.87 -20.01
N ARG A 53 -1.97 -3.93 -19.49
CA ARG A 53 -2.56 -4.99 -20.31
C ARG A 53 -3.68 -4.47 -21.23
N ARG A 54 -4.59 -3.63 -20.72
CA ARG A 54 -5.72 -3.08 -21.49
C ARG A 54 -5.27 -2.13 -22.60
N SER A 55 -4.16 -1.43 -22.41
CA SER A 55 -3.58 -0.55 -23.43
C SER A 55 -2.78 -1.28 -24.51
N GLY A 56 -2.62 -2.61 -24.39
CA GLY A 56 -1.78 -3.40 -25.29
C GLY A 56 -0.29 -3.12 -25.15
N ASP A 57 0.11 -2.43 -24.07
CA ASP A 57 1.51 -2.13 -23.77
C ASP A 57 2.22 -3.37 -23.23
N ASP A 58 3.46 -3.60 -23.66
CA ASP A 58 4.34 -4.64 -23.11
C ASP A 58 5.02 -4.18 -21.81
N GLY A 59 4.72 -2.95 -21.38
CA GLY A 59 5.22 -2.30 -20.17
C GLY A 59 6.29 -1.25 -20.47
N ARG A 60 6.85 -1.19 -21.68
CA ARG A 60 7.90 -0.22 -22.03
C ARG A 60 7.38 1.21 -21.95
N ARG A 61 6.19 1.49 -22.50
CA ARG A 61 5.62 2.85 -22.50
C ARG A 61 5.28 3.28 -21.07
N PHE A 62 4.76 2.37 -20.25
CA PHE A 62 4.50 2.66 -18.84
C PHE A 62 5.79 2.95 -18.07
N ILE A 63 6.87 2.21 -18.30
CA ILE A 63 8.18 2.46 -17.67
C ILE A 63 8.76 3.80 -18.11
N GLU A 64 8.68 4.15 -19.40
CA GLU A 64 9.11 5.46 -19.91
C GLU A 64 8.31 6.59 -19.25
N ALA A 65 6.99 6.45 -19.16
CA ALA A 65 6.14 7.41 -18.46
C ALA A 65 6.52 7.51 -16.98
N ALA A 66 6.74 6.40 -16.28
CA ALA A 66 7.13 6.42 -14.86
C ALA A 66 8.52 7.05 -14.61
N LYS A 67 9.39 7.11 -15.63
CA LYS A 67 10.67 7.82 -15.57
C LYS A 67 10.54 9.31 -15.87
N ASP A 68 9.53 9.71 -16.64
CA ASP A 68 9.23 11.11 -16.90
C ASP A 68 8.65 11.78 -15.65
N LYS A 69 9.38 12.75 -15.11
CA LYS A 69 8.99 13.50 -13.92
C LYS A 69 7.71 14.33 -14.10
N ASN A 70 7.32 14.60 -15.35
CA ASN A 70 6.11 15.37 -15.67
C ASN A 70 4.86 14.50 -15.87
N SER A 71 5.01 13.18 -15.99
CA SER A 71 3.89 12.28 -16.29
C SER A 71 2.96 12.05 -15.11
N GLY A 72 3.44 12.28 -13.88
CA GLY A 72 2.76 11.94 -12.63
C GLY A 72 2.58 10.42 -12.39
N LYS A 73 3.04 9.56 -13.29
CA LYS A 73 2.92 8.11 -13.16
C LYS A 73 3.98 7.56 -12.20
N LYS A 74 3.55 6.71 -11.27
CA LYS A 74 4.43 5.99 -10.35
C LYS A 74 4.37 4.50 -10.61
N LEU A 75 5.52 3.84 -10.45
CA LEU A 75 5.59 2.40 -10.50
C LEU A 75 5.10 1.82 -9.17
N MET A 76 3.85 1.38 -9.14
CA MET A 76 3.23 0.84 -7.93
C MET A 76 3.93 -0.46 -7.51
N GLY A 77 4.05 -0.70 -6.20
CA GLY A 77 4.77 -1.86 -5.64
C GLY A 77 6.30 -1.70 -5.59
N PHE A 78 6.82 -0.56 -6.02
CA PHE A 78 8.24 -0.21 -5.93
C PHE A 78 8.47 1.02 -5.05
N GLY A 79 9.63 1.03 -4.40
CA GLY A 79 9.93 1.97 -3.32
C GLY A 79 9.34 1.48 -2.01
N HIS A 80 10.18 1.39 -0.98
CA HIS A 80 9.74 1.00 0.35
C HIS A 80 10.31 2.02 1.35
N PRO A 81 9.44 2.78 2.04
CA PRO A 81 9.90 3.83 2.95
C PRO A 81 10.21 3.31 4.36
N VAL A 82 10.48 2.00 4.53
CA VAL A 82 10.79 1.41 5.86
C VAL A 82 11.78 2.24 6.62
#